data_AF-A0A970NBU9-F1
#
_entry.id   AF-A0A970NBU9-F1
#
_cell.length_a   1.000
_cell.length_b   1.000
_cell.length_c   1.000
_cell.angle_alpha   90.00
_cell.angle_beta   90.00
_cell.angle_gamma   90.00
#
_symmetry.space_group_name_H-M   'P 1'
#
loop_
_entity.id
_entity.type
_entity.pdbx_description
1 polymer ?
#
loop_
_entity_poly.entity_id
_entity_poly.type
_entity_poly.pdbx_seq_one_letter_code
_entity_poly.pdbx_strand_id
1 'polypeptide(L)'
;MFKAWSIIDKFMEQEQVRMDWFVVGRTEPPAPWDEIIVDYDEEDANADYDRIMVTELLHEKEVEQLAAFLDRKHQLKLNVEEVVLPMRSGGLSHGLLLISGAKGFYPLAEEEDYPLAVSVLGHYACQEVDTGKCLSATDLDAGRSFLYHLFDHLPEDIHDRSKDEELLEKIFADTGLRVIRG
;
A
#
# COMPACT_ATOMS: atom_id res chain seq x y z
N MET A 1 -5.61 -15.93 12.18
CA MET A 1 -5.62 -15.69 10.71
C MET A 1 -4.79 -14.46 10.42
N PHE A 2 -4.25 -14.32 9.22
CA PHE A 2 -3.28 -13.25 8.94
C PHE A 2 -3.55 -12.55 7.61
N LYS A 3 -3.37 -11.23 7.61
CA LYS A 3 -3.11 -10.46 6.39
C LYS A 3 -1.61 -10.37 6.20
N ALA A 4 -1.15 -10.38 4.95
CA ALA A 4 0.27 -10.31 4.65
C ALA A 4 0.54 -9.33 3.51
N TRP A 5 1.66 -8.63 3.59
CA TRP A 5 2.10 -7.72 2.53
C TRP A 5 3.62 -7.57 2.49
N SER A 6 4.15 -7.20 1.34
CA SER A 6 5.55 -6.82 1.14
C SER A 6 5.64 -5.41 0.57
N ILE A 7 6.79 -4.75 0.78
CA ILE A 7 7.16 -3.52 0.08
C ILE A 7 8.23 -3.91 -0.93
N ILE A 8 8.00 -3.60 -2.20
CA ILE A 8 8.91 -3.90 -3.30
C ILE A 8 9.52 -2.58 -3.77
N ASP A 9 10.84 -2.45 -3.67
CA ASP A 9 11.54 -1.19 -3.96
C ASP A 9 11.28 -0.69 -5.38
N LYS A 10 11.24 -1.61 -6.36
CA LYS A 10 10.92 -1.28 -7.74
C LYS A 10 10.08 -2.38 -8.38
N PHE A 11 8.88 -2.04 -8.83
CA PHE A 11 7.98 -2.96 -9.49
C PHE A 11 7.16 -2.23 -10.56
N MET A 12 7.18 -2.71 -11.81
CA MET A 12 6.40 -2.12 -12.92
C MET A 12 6.58 -0.60 -13.05
N GLU A 13 7.83 -0.13 -13.05
CA GLU A 13 8.22 1.31 -13.12
C GLU A 13 7.84 2.17 -11.91
N GLN A 14 7.21 1.60 -10.88
CA GLN A 14 6.87 2.28 -9.65
C GLN A 14 7.88 1.96 -8.55
N GLU A 15 8.11 2.93 -7.68
CA GLU A 15 8.96 2.78 -6.50
C GLU A 15 8.11 2.51 -5.25
N GLN A 16 8.67 1.71 -4.33
CA GLN A 16 8.04 1.39 -3.04
C GLN A 16 6.61 0.86 -3.14
N VAL A 17 6.41 -0.13 -4.01
CA VAL A 17 5.10 -0.74 -4.26
C VAL A 17 4.73 -1.65 -3.10
N ARG A 18 3.57 -1.39 -2.47
CA ARG A 18 2.95 -2.33 -1.55
C ARG A 18 2.24 -3.43 -2.34
N MET A 19 2.64 -4.66 -2.07
CA MET A 19 2.01 -5.87 -2.59
C MET A 19 1.28 -6.58 -1.45
N ASP A 20 -0.05 -6.62 -1.50
CA ASP A 20 -0.87 -7.38 -0.55
C ASP A 20 -1.01 -8.82 -1.05
N TRP A 21 -0.63 -9.79 -0.22
CA TRP A 21 -0.67 -11.21 -0.56
C TRP A 21 -1.91 -11.87 0.04
N PHE A 22 -2.68 -12.57 -0.79
CA PHE A 22 -3.94 -13.17 -0.37
C PHE A 22 -4.16 -14.52 -1.05
N VAL A 23 -4.90 -15.40 -0.35
CA VAL A 23 -5.25 -16.74 -0.84
C VAL A 23 -6.42 -16.65 -1.82
N VAL A 24 -6.40 -17.47 -2.86
CA VAL A 24 -7.46 -17.54 -3.86
C VAL A 24 -7.92 -18.98 -4.05
N GLY A 25 -9.24 -19.16 -4.16
CA GLY A 25 -9.84 -20.45 -4.46
C GLY A 25 -9.86 -21.45 -3.30
N ARG A 26 -9.67 -20.99 -2.05
CA ARG A 26 -9.87 -21.84 -0.87
C ARG A 26 -11.36 -22.14 -0.72
N THR A 27 -11.72 -23.42 -0.78
CA THR A 27 -13.11 -23.88 -0.67
C THR A 27 -13.53 -24.21 0.76
N GLU A 28 -12.59 -24.56 1.63
CA GLU A 28 -12.85 -24.94 3.01
C GLU A 28 -12.50 -23.81 3.97
N PRO A 29 -13.41 -23.39 4.86
CA PRO A 29 -13.10 -22.35 5.82
C PRO A 29 -12.12 -22.85 6.90
N PRO A 30 -11.31 -21.95 7.49
CA PRO A 30 -10.40 -22.29 8.58
C PRO A 30 -11.08 -22.86 9.84
N ALA A 31 -12.34 -22.49 10.04
CA ALA A 31 -13.21 -22.88 11.14
C ALA A 31 -14.68 -22.67 10.70
N PRO A 32 -15.70 -23.12 11.46
CA PRO A 32 -17.10 -22.85 11.13
C PRO A 32 -17.38 -21.36 10.87
N TRP A 33 -18.24 -21.06 9.89
CA TRP A 33 -18.48 -19.68 9.43
C TRP A 33 -18.98 -18.75 10.53
N ASP A 34 -19.81 -19.25 11.43
CA ASP A 34 -20.35 -18.56 12.60
C ASP A 34 -19.31 -18.26 13.69
N GLU A 35 -18.16 -18.96 13.68
CA GLU A 35 -17.04 -18.66 14.57
C GLU A 35 -16.07 -17.60 13.98
N ILE A 36 -16.12 -17.39 12.66
CA ILE A 36 -15.17 -16.52 11.94
C ILE A 36 -15.80 -15.24 11.39
N ILE A 37 -17.11 -15.21 11.19
CA ILE A 37 -17.88 -14.05 10.73
C ILE A 37 -18.93 -13.71 11.79
N VAL A 38 -18.94 -12.46 12.23
CA VAL A 38 -19.92 -11.93 13.19
C VAL A 38 -21.31 -11.98 12.57
N ASP A 39 -22.28 -12.52 13.33
CA ASP A 39 -23.68 -12.59 12.94
C ASP A 39 -23.91 -13.26 11.56
N TYR A 40 -23.10 -14.27 11.26
CA TYR A 40 -23.16 -14.98 9.98
C TYR A 40 -24.53 -15.64 9.76
N ASP A 41 -25.16 -15.32 8.64
CA ASP A 41 -26.38 -15.94 8.14
C ASP A 41 -26.13 -16.40 6.70
N GLU A 42 -26.29 -17.70 6.45
CA GLU A 42 -26.12 -18.29 5.12
C GLU A 42 -27.16 -17.79 4.12
N GLU A 43 -28.33 -17.34 4.60
CA GLU A 43 -29.39 -16.79 3.76
C GLU A 43 -29.22 -15.28 3.47
N ASP A 44 -28.20 -14.63 4.05
CA ASP A 44 -27.88 -13.23 3.76
C ASP A 44 -27.37 -13.06 2.32
N ALA A 45 -27.83 -12.01 1.63
CA ALA A 45 -27.43 -11.73 0.25
C ALA A 45 -25.92 -11.48 0.08
N ASN A 46 -25.20 -11.18 1.17
CA ASN A 46 -23.76 -10.94 1.19
C ASN A 46 -22.95 -12.13 1.73
N ALA A 47 -23.59 -13.25 2.09
CA ALA A 47 -22.92 -14.40 2.70
C ALA A 47 -21.72 -14.89 1.85
N ASP A 48 -21.87 -14.93 0.53
CA ASP A 48 -20.79 -15.32 -0.37
C ASP A 48 -19.63 -14.31 -0.41
N TYR A 49 -19.93 -13.01 -0.28
CA TYR A 49 -18.90 -11.97 -0.21
C TYR A 49 -18.10 -12.05 1.09
N ASP A 50 -18.79 -12.30 2.21
CA ASP A 50 -18.14 -12.48 3.51
C ASP A 50 -17.28 -13.75 3.55
N ARG A 51 -17.76 -14.84 2.93
CA ARG A 51 -16.99 -16.08 2.74
C ARG A 51 -15.71 -15.84 1.94
N ILE A 52 -15.79 -15.10 0.83
CA ILE A 52 -14.63 -14.73 0.01
C ILE A 52 -13.62 -13.95 0.87
N MET A 53 -14.08 -12.93 1.59
CA MET A 53 -13.20 -12.08 2.42
C MET A 53 -12.40 -12.86 3.47
N VAL A 54 -13.02 -13.81 4.19
CA VAL A 54 -12.28 -14.56 5.23
C VAL A 54 -11.42 -15.68 4.65
N THR A 55 -11.81 -16.25 3.50
CA THR A 55 -11.03 -17.32 2.85
C THR A 55 -9.76 -16.83 2.16
N GLU A 56 -9.64 -15.53 1.95
CA GLU A 56 -8.43 -14.85 1.46
C GLU A 56 -7.30 -14.78 2.49
N LEU A 57 -7.63 -14.89 3.78
CA LEU A 57 -6.67 -14.74 4.86
C LEU A 57 -5.72 -15.94 4.95
N LEU A 58 -4.48 -15.70 5.34
CA LEU A 58 -3.48 -16.75 5.49
C LEU A 58 -3.57 -17.41 6.86
N HIS A 59 -3.25 -18.70 6.91
CA HIS A 59 -2.98 -19.45 8.14
C HIS A 59 -1.52 -19.24 8.56
N GLU A 60 -1.21 -19.52 9.83
CA GLU A 60 0.16 -19.37 10.37
C GLU A 60 1.20 -20.13 9.54
N LYS A 61 0.93 -21.41 9.26
CA LYS A 61 1.83 -22.25 8.44
C LYS A 61 2.00 -21.72 7.02
N GLU A 62 0.96 -21.12 6.44
CA GLU A 62 1.02 -20.55 5.10
C GLU A 62 1.83 -19.25 5.10
N VAL A 63 1.71 -18.43 6.16
CA VAL A 63 2.56 -17.26 6.38
C VAL A 63 4.03 -17.66 6.45
N GLU A 64 4.36 -18.70 7.22
CA GLU A 64 5.75 -19.18 7.34
C GLU A 64 6.31 -19.63 5.98
N GLN A 65 5.53 -20.42 5.24
CA GLN A 65 5.93 -20.90 3.91
C GLN A 65 6.05 -19.76 2.90
N LEU A 66 5.11 -18.81 2.92
CA LEU A 66 5.12 -17.64 2.06
C LEU A 66 6.32 -16.75 2.35
N ALA A 67 6.60 -16.48 3.63
CA ALA A 67 7.75 -15.69 4.05
C ALA A 67 9.07 -16.32 3.59
N ALA A 68 9.24 -17.63 3.80
CA ALA A 68 10.42 -18.35 3.36
C ALA A 68 10.59 -18.35 1.84
N PHE A 69 9.49 -18.48 1.09
CA PHE A 69 9.53 -18.44 -0.37
C PHE A 69 9.91 -17.05 -0.91
N LEU A 70 9.26 -16.01 -0.39
CA LEU A 70 9.50 -14.62 -0.79
C LEU A 70 10.93 -14.16 -0.43
N ASP A 71 11.43 -14.53 0.74
CA ASP A 71 12.81 -14.22 1.14
C ASP A 71 13.83 -14.95 0.24
N ARG A 72 13.68 -16.27 0.08
CA ARG A 72 14.62 -17.08 -0.70
C ARG A 72 14.66 -16.70 -2.18
N LYS A 73 13.49 -16.50 -2.80
CA LYS A 73 13.38 -16.33 -4.25
C LYS A 73 13.43 -14.88 -4.68
N HIS A 74 12.75 -14.01 -3.94
CA HIS A 74 12.56 -12.61 -4.30
C HIS A 74 13.36 -11.65 -3.42
N GLN A 75 14.03 -12.14 -2.37
CA GLN A 75 14.70 -11.30 -1.34
C GLN A 75 13.73 -10.29 -0.73
N LEU A 76 12.46 -10.69 -0.60
CA LEU A 76 11.38 -9.85 -0.09
C LEU A 76 11.04 -10.22 1.34
N LYS A 77 11.00 -9.20 2.20
CA LYS A 77 10.46 -9.33 3.55
C LYS A 77 8.93 -9.39 3.49
N LEU A 78 8.36 -10.40 4.16
CA LEU A 78 6.93 -10.47 4.43
C LEU A 78 6.62 -9.74 5.75
N ASN A 79 5.65 -8.83 5.71
CA ASN A 79 5.03 -8.25 6.89
C ASN A 79 3.66 -8.89 7.07
N VAL A 80 3.26 -9.08 8.32
CA VAL A 80 1.98 -9.70 8.66
C VAL A 80 1.26 -8.95 9.76
N GLU A 81 -0.06 -9.03 9.70
CA GLU A 81 -0.97 -8.54 10.73
C GLU A 81 -1.90 -9.68 11.12
N GLU A 82 -1.95 -9.99 12.42
CA GLU A 82 -2.92 -10.94 12.95
C GLU A 82 -4.32 -10.33 12.91
N VAL A 83 -5.25 -11.10 12.36
CA VAL A 83 -6.65 -10.74 12.26
C VAL A 83 -7.41 -11.40 13.40
N VAL A 84 -8.01 -10.56 14.25
CA VAL A 84 -8.87 -10.99 15.35
C VAL A 84 -10.20 -11.49 14.78
N LEU A 85 -10.60 -12.69 15.20
CA LEU A 85 -11.87 -13.32 14.85
C LEU A 85 -12.86 -13.23 16.02
N PRO A 86 -14.18 -13.24 15.76
CA PRO A 86 -14.81 -13.18 14.44
C PRO A 86 -14.68 -11.79 13.78
N MET A 87 -14.63 -11.76 12.44
CA MET A 87 -14.60 -10.50 11.68
C MET A 87 -16.00 -9.97 11.41
N ARG A 88 -16.14 -8.64 11.34
CA ARG A 88 -17.36 -8.02 10.84
C ARG A 88 -17.44 -8.13 9.32
N SER A 89 -18.65 -8.34 8.81
CA SER A 89 -18.97 -8.31 7.38
C SER A 89 -18.68 -6.94 6.74
N GLY A 90 -18.56 -6.93 5.41
CA GLY A 90 -18.42 -5.69 4.63
C GLY A 90 -17.02 -5.08 4.56
N GLY A 91 -15.97 -5.87 4.78
CA GLY A 91 -14.59 -5.44 4.57
C GLY A 91 -14.18 -5.41 3.09
N LEU A 92 -13.03 -4.79 2.81
CA LEU A 92 -12.38 -4.84 1.49
C LEU A 92 -11.75 -6.23 1.30
N SER A 93 -12.11 -6.88 0.19
CA SER A 93 -11.57 -8.17 -0.25
C SER A 93 -10.86 -8.02 -1.60
N HIS A 94 -9.69 -8.64 -1.72
CA HIS A 94 -8.89 -8.62 -2.95
C HIS A 94 -9.44 -9.59 -4.00
N GLY A 95 -10.10 -10.68 -3.58
CA GLY A 95 -10.81 -11.60 -4.45
C GLY A 95 -12.05 -10.97 -5.09
N LEU A 96 -12.79 -10.13 -4.36
CA LEU A 96 -13.89 -9.34 -4.94
C LEU A 96 -13.37 -8.31 -5.96
N LEU A 97 -12.24 -7.65 -5.66
CA LEU A 97 -11.58 -6.78 -6.62
C LEU A 97 -11.18 -7.54 -7.90
N LEU A 98 -10.61 -8.75 -7.74
CA LEU A 98 -10.24 -9.61 -8.86
C LEU A 98 -11.46 -9.97 -9.73
N ILE A 99 -12.56 -10.40 -9.13
CA ILE A 99 -13.80 -10.77 -9.83
C ILE A 99 -14.44 -9.55 -10.53
N SER A 100 -14.27 -8.34 -9.98
CA SER A 100 -14.74 -7.10 -10.60
C SER A 100 -13.96 -6.69 -11.87
N GLY A 101 -12.86 -7.39 -12.18
CA GLY A 101 -12.00 -7.07 -13.33
C GLY A 101 -10.99 -5.95 -13.04
N ALA A 102 -10.68 -5.69 -11.76
CA ALA A 102 -9.58 -4.81 -11.40
C ALA A 102 -8.26 -5.32 -11.99
N LYS A 103 -7.30 -4.41 -12.16
CA LYS A 103 -5.93 -4.74 -12.60
C LYS A 103 -4.99 -4.75 -11.40
N GLY A 104 -3.73 -5.11 -11.64
CA GLY A 104 -2.70 -5.06 -10.60
C GLY A 104 -2.63 -6.36 -9.78
N PHE A 105 -2.76 -7.51 -10.45
CA PHE A 105 -2.62 -8.82 -9.82
C PHE A 105 -1.37 -9.54 -10.31
N TYR A 106 -0.68 -10.19 -9.39
CA TYR A 106 0.54 -10.96 -9.62
C TYR A 106 0.31 -12.43 -9.22
N PRO A 107 0.34 -13.38 -10.17
CA PRO A 107 0.06 -14.79 -9.90
C PRO A 107 1.26 -15.53 -9.32
N LEU A 108 1.50 -15.35 -8.02
CA LEU A 108 2.63 -15.99 -7.32
C LEU A 108 2.60 -17.52 -7.43
N ALA A 109 1.41 -18.12 -7.44
CA ALA A 109 1.23 -19.57 -7.57
C ALA A 109 1.63 -20.16 -8.94
N GLU A 110 1.79 -19.33 -9.97
CA GLU A 110 2.25 -19.78 -11.30
C GLU A 110 3.77 -19.84 -11.41
N GLU A 111 4.48 -19.39 -10.38
CA GLU A 111 5.93 -19.40 -10.38
C GLU A 111 6.54 -20.80 -10.18
N GLU A 112 7.70 -21.03 -10.80
CA GLU A 112 8.51 -22.22 -10.56
C GLU A 112 8.88 -22.38 -9.07
N ASP A 113 8.91 -23.62 -8.59
CA ASP A 113 9.21 -24.00 -7.20
C ASP A 113 8.27 -23.40 -6.12
N TYR A 114 7.05 -23.01 -6.51
CA TYR A 114 6.04 -22.53 -5.57
C TYR A 114 5.70 -23.60 -4.51
N PRO A 115 5.89 -23.33 -3.20
CA PRO A 115 5.89 -24.40 -2.19
C PRO A 115 4.56 -24.55 -1.41
N LEU A 116 3.61 -23.64 -1.59
CA LEU A 116 2.37 -23.65 -0.80
C LEU A 116 1.31 -24.53 -1.47
N ALA A 117 0.48 -25.16 -0.64
CA ALA A 117 -0.67 -25.96 -1.11
C ALA A 117 -1.86 -25.08 -1.56
N VAL A 118 -1.90 -23.82 -1.14
CA VAL A 118 -2.92 -22.84 -1.53
C VAL A 118 -2.40 -21.93 -2.63
N SER A 119 -3.28 -21.48 -3.52
CA SER A 119 -2.93 -20.48 -4.53
C SER A 119 -2.88 -19.09 -3.89
N VAL A 120 -1.76 -18.38 -4.04
CA VAL A 120 -1.59 -17.01 -3.56
C VAL A 120 -1.47 -16.06 -4.75
N LEU A 121 -2.21 -14.96 -4.69
CA LEU A 121 -2.03 -13.80 -5.55
C LEU A 121 -1.45 -12.63 -4.75
N GLY A 122 -0.67 -11.80 -5.43
CA GLY A 122 -0.33 -10.46 -4.96
C GLY A 122 -1.24 -9.43 -5.63
N HIS A 123 -1.77 -8.48 -4.88
CA HIS A 123 -2.41 -7.29 -5.44
C HIS A 123 -1.56 -6.05 -5.14
N TYR A 124 -1.36 -5.22 -6.15
CA TYR A 124 -0.69 -3.94 -6.05
C TYR A 124 -1.53 -2.87 -6.73
N ALA A 125 -1.73 -1.75 -6.04
CA ALA A 125 -2.35 -0.60 -6.65
C ALA A 125 -1.31 0.10 -7.53
N CYS A 126 -1.40 -0.07 -8.86
CA CYS A 126 -0.76 0.88 -9.76
C CYS A 126 -1.40 2.24 -9.53
N GLN A 127 -0.75 3.13 -8.78
CA GLN A 127 -1.13 4.53 -8.87
C GLN A 127 -0.79 5.00 -10.28
N GLU A 128 -1.76 5.53 -11.03
CA GLU A 128 -1.42 6.48 -12.08
C GLU A 128 -0.66 7.59 -11.36
N VAL A 129 0.65 7.67 -11.58
CA VAL A 129 1.49 8.64 -10.89
C VAL A 129 1.04 10.02 -11.36
N ASP A 130 0.19 10.68 -10.58
CA ASP A 130 0.03 12.12 -10.67
C ASP A 130 1.34 12.71 -10.15
N THR A 131 2.26 12.91 -11.09
CA THR A 131 3.59 13.47 -10.85
C THR A 131 3.51 14.89 -10.26
N GLY A 132 2.32 15.51 -10.19
CA GLY A 132 2.11 16.80 -9.55
C GLY A 132 2.31 16.83 -8.02
N LYS A 133 2.40 15.69 -7.33
CA LYS A 133 2.59 15.62 -5.86
C LYS A 133 3.86 14.92 -5.38
N CYS A 134 4.75 14.51 -6.30
CA CYS A 134 6.01 13.88 -5.93
C CYS A 134 7.14 14.92 -5.92
N LEU A 135 7.93 14.94 -4.84
CA LEU A 135 9.16 15.71 -4.77
C LEU A 135 10.32 14.80 -5.13
N SER A 136 11.07 15.15 -6.16
CA SER A 136 12.34 14.51 -6.49
C SER A 136 13.43 14.87 -5.47
N ALA A 137 14.55 14.14 -5.48
CA ALA A 137 15.73 14.52 -4.69
C ALA A 137 16.21 15.95 -5.02
N THR A 138 16.09 16.36 -6.28
CA THR A 138 16.37 17.72 -6.74
C THR A 138 15.41 18.73 -6.12
N ASP A 139 14.11 18.40 -6.01
CA ASP A 139 13.11 19.27 -5.37
C ASP A 139 13.34 19.39 -3.86
N LEU A 140 13.80 18.32 -3.21
CA LEU A 140 14.20 18.35 -1.80
C LEU A 140 15.43 19.22 -1.56
N ASP A 141 16.45 19.12 -2.42
CA ASP A 141 17.64 19.97 -2.32
C ASP A 141 17.31 21.44 -2.60
N ALA A 142 16.47 21.71 -3.60
CA ALA A 142 15.95 23.04 -3.87
C ALA A 142 15.15 23.57 -2.67
N GLY A 143 14.28 22.75 -2.07
CA GLY A 143 13.48 23.11 -0.89
C GLY A 143 14.33 23.40 0.33
N ARG A 144 15.39 22.62 0.55
CA ARG A 144 16.36 22.86 1.61
C ARG A 144 17.13 24.17 1.40
N SER A 145 17.54 24.45 0.16
CA SER A 145 18.19 25.71 -0.21
C SER A 145 17.27 26.91 0.04
N PHE A 146 16.00 26.78 -0.37
CA PHE A 146 14.96 27.79 -0.13
C PHE A 146 14.82 28.13 1.35
N LEU A 147 14.75 27.12 2.21
CA LEU A 147 14.62 27.32 3.66
C LEU A 147 15.85 28.05 4.23
N TYR A 148 17.06 27.69 3.83
CA TYR A 148 18.26 28.39 4.30
C TYR A 148 18.30 29.86 3.87
N HIS A 149 17.98 30.16 2.61
CA HIS A 149 17.92 31.54 2.14
C HIS A 149 16.82 32.35 2.80
N LEU A 150 15.67 31.72 3.11
CA LEU A 150 14.60 32.36 3.86
C LEU A 150 15.05 32.70 5.29
N PHE A 151 15.75 31.79 5.98
CA PHE A 151 16.28 32.04 7.32
C PHE A 151 17.35 33.14 7.35
N ASP A 152 18.26 33.17 6.38
CA ASP A 152 19.36 34.15 6.32
C ASP A 152 18.90 35.57 5.98
N HIS A 153 17.72 35.70 5.40
CA HIS A 153 17.18 36.98 4.92
C HIS A 153 15.82 37.34 5.52
N LEU A 154 15.38 36.60 6.54
CA LEU A 154 14.14 36.90 7.24
C LEU A 154 14.25 38.31 7.88
N PRO A 155 13.38 39.26 7.52
CA PRO A 155 13.43 40.59 8.12
C PRO A 155 13.13 40.51 9.63
N GLU A 156 13.87 41.28 10.44
CA GLU A 156 13.67 41.35 11.90
C GLU A 156 12.27 41.88 12.29
N ASP A 157 11.59 42.57 11.36
CA ASP A 157 10.24 43.09 11.53
C ASP A 157 9.27 42.37 10.58
N ILE A 158 8.53 41.40 11.13
CA ILE A 158 7.67 40.42 10.44
C ILE A 158 6.36 41.08 9.93
N HIS A 159 6.20 42.40 10.11
CA HIS A 159 4.97 43.12 9.76
C HIS A 159 5.05 43.93 8.46
N ASP A 160 6.23 44.03 7.84
CA ASP A 160 6.41 44.72 6.56
C ASP A 160 6.30 43.76 5.36
N ARG A 161 5.06 43.52 4.93
CA ARG A 161 4.72 42.62 3.81
C ARG A 161 5.35 42.97 2.46
N SER A 162 5.83 44.20 2.28
CA SER A 162 6.48 44.62 1.04
C SER A 162 7.86 43.97 0.87
N LYS A 163 8.54 43.67 1.99
CA LYS A 163 9.85 43.00 1.99
C LYS A 163 9.76 41.50 1.78
N ASP A 164 8.62 40.90 2.10
CA ASP A 164 8.38 39.47 1.87
C ASP A 164 8.34 39.15 0.37
N GLU A 165 7.77 40.04 -0.46
CA GLU A 165 7.68 39.83 -1.91
C GLU A 165 9.06 39.95 -2.59
N GLU A 166 9.86 40.96 -2.23
CA GLU A 166 11.25 41.10 -2.70
C GLU A 166 12.13 39.91 -2.27
N LEU A 167 11.93 39.42 -1.03
CA LEU A 167 12.64 38.24 -0.52
C LEU A 167 12.27 36.98 -1.30
N LEU A 168 10.98 36.75 -1.56
CA LEU A 168 10.51 35.59 -2.32
C LEU A 168 10.98 35.62 -3.78
N GLU A 169 11.04 36.80 -4.41
CA GLU A 169 11.63 36.94 -5.76
C GLU A 169 13.12 36.60 -5.77
N LYS A 170 13.87 37.04 -4.76
CA LYS A 170 15.29 36.71 -4.62
C LYS A 170 15.52 35.21 -4.41
N ILE A 171 14.75 34.59 -3.51
CA ILE A 171 14.85 33.15 -3.26
C ILE A 171 14.46 32.36 -4.52
N PHE A 172 13.45 32.81 -5.27
CA PHE A 172 13.09 32.18 -6.55
C PHE A 172 14.22 32.27 -7.58
N ALA A 173 14.90 33.42 -7.69
CA ALA A 173 16.04 33.57 -8.58
C ALA A 173 17.18 32.60 -8.25
N ASP A 174 17.39 32.31 -6.97
CA ASP A 174 18.49 31.47 -6.50
C ASP A 174 18.15 29.96 -6.47
N THR A 175 16.86 29.60 -6.28
CA THR A 175 16.43 28.21 -6.05
C THR A 175 15.50 27.64 -7.11
N GLY A 176 14.90 28.50 -7.95
CA GLY A 176 13.87 28.12 -8.91
C GLY A 176 12.51 27.78 -8.27
N LEU A 177 12.36 27.88 -6.95
CA LEU A 177 11.13 27.56 -6.23
C LEU A 177 10.26 28.80 -6.01
N ARG A 178 9.00 28.71 -6.46
CA ARG A 178 8.03 29.79 -6.37
C ARG A 178 6.95 29.44 -5.35
N VAL A 179 6.70 30.34 -4.41
CA VAL A 179 5.54 30.25 -3.51
C VAL A 179 4.31 30.77 -4.24
N ILE A 180 3.29 29.93 -4.41
CA ILE A 180 2.00 30.31 -5.01
C ILE A 180 1.02 30.57 -3.85
N ARG A 181 0.48 31.78 -3.74
CA ARG A 181 -0.57 32.09 -2.76
C ARG A 181 -1.85 31.31 -3.15
N GLY A 182 -2.37 30.51 -2.22
CA GLY A 182 -3.68 29.85 -2.34
C GLY A 182 -4.83 30.78 -2.02
#